data_AF-A0A258BQ18-F1
#
_entry.id   AF-A0A258BQ18-F1
#
_cell.length_a   1.000
_cell.length_b   1.000
_cell.length_c   1.000
_cell.angle_alpha   90.00
_cell.angle_beta   90.00
_cell.angle_gamma   90.00
#
_symmetry.space_group_name_H-M   'P 1'
#
loop_
_entity.id
_entity.type
_entity.pdbx_description
1 polymer ?
#
loop_
_entity_poly.entity_id
_entity_poly.type
_entity_poly.pdbx_seq_one_letter_code
_entity_poly.pdbx_strand_id
1 'polypeptide(L)'
;EVFETILFYAALWTQGNGSMMLAGAGSAVLLLGLIAWAMLRYSRDLPIAKFFAYSAWLMAILTIVLAGKGVSALQEAGLIDIAPLGGGIRISMLGIFPTMQSMAAQLLMLIAVFGGFILNRRRAAAATG
;
A
#
# COMPACT_ATOMS: atom_id res chain seq x y z
N GLU A 1 -12.80 13.27 -18.90
CA GLU A 1 -12.25 14.06 -17.77
C GLU A 1 -11.30 15.17 -18.25
N VAL A 2 -10.18 14.86 -18.92
CA VAL A 2 -9.21 15.90 -19.39
C VAL A 2 -9.85 17.03 -20.23
N PHE A 3 -10.79 16.70 -21.11
CA PHE A 3 -11.53 17.69 -21.91
C PHE A 3 -12.32 18.69 -21.05
N GLU A 4 -12.96 18.21 -19.99
CA GLU A 4 -13.78 19.01 -19.08
C GLU A 4 -12.92 19.95 -18.22
N THR A 5 -11.75 19.49 -17.77
CA THR A 5 -10.77 20.33 -17.07
C THR A 5 -10.21 21.44 -17.95
N ILE A 6 -10.00 21.20 -19.26
CA ILE A 6 -9.52 22.24 -20.18
C ILE A 6 -10.61 23.30 -20.39
N LEU A 7 -11.86 22.88 -20.60
CA LEU A 7 -12.99 23.81 -20.74
C LEU A 7 -13.22 24.62 -19.46
N PHE A 8 -13.07 24.01 -18.28
CA PHE A 8 -13.15 24.70 -17.00
C PHE A 8 -12.07 25.78 -16.85
N TYR A 9 -10.81 25.47 -17.17
CA TYR A 9 -9.73 26.46 -17.14
C TYR A 9 -9.92 27.58 -18.17
N ALA A 10 -10.39 27.26 -19.38
CA ALA A 10 -10.71 28.25 -20.40
C ALA A 10 -11.84 29.20 -19.96
N ALA A 11 -12.86 28.67 -19.27
CA ALA A 11 -13.96 29.48 -18.72
C ALA A 11 -13.49 30.39 -17.57
N LEU A 12 -12.66 29.89 -16.64
CA LEU A 12 -12.08 30.70 -15.57
C LEU A 12 -11.22 31.84 -16.10
N TRP A 13 -10.45 31.58 -17.17
CA TRP A 13 -9.62 32.58 -17.79
C TRP A 13 -10.43 33.69 -18.46
N THR A 14 -11.49 33.32 -19.20
CA THR A 14 -12.36 34.28 -19.90
C THR A 14 -13.25 35.11 -18.97
N GLN A 15 -13.58 34.60 -17.78
CA GLN A 15 -14.29 35.36 -16.73
C GLN A 15 -13.39 36.36 -15.97
N GLY A 16 -12.13 36.55 -16.37
CA GLY A 16 -11.21 37.49 -15.72
C GLY A 16 -10.57 36.97 -14.43
N ASN A 17 -10.82 35.72 -14.05
CA ASN A 17 -10.22 35.08 -12.87
C ASN A 17 -8.81 34.51 -13.14
N GLY A 18 -8.21 34.80 -14.31
CA GLY A 18 -6.88 34.32 -14.68
C GLY A 18 -5.79 34.69 -13.68
N SER A 19 -5.86 35.89 -13.07
CA SER A 19 -4.92 36.33 -12.03
C SER A 19 -5.03 35.50 -10.75
N MET A 20 -6.24 35.20 -10.29
CA MET A 20 -6.49 34.31 -9.15
C MET A 20 -6.06 32.87 -9.44
N MET A 21 -6.28 32.38 -10.65
CA MET A 21 -5.82 31.07 -11.09
C MET A 21 -4.28 30.97 -11.07
N LEU A 22 -3.58 31.99 -11.59
CA LEU A 22 -2.11 32.06 -11.53
C LEU A 22 -1.60 32.19 -10.09
N ALA A 23 -2.28 32.96 -9.25
CA ALA A 23 -1.94 33.07 -7.83
C ALA A 23 -2.12 31.73 -7.09
N GLY A 24 -3.19 30.98 -7.39
CA GLY A 24 -3.41 29.63 -6.87
C GLY A 24 -2.37 28.61 -7.35
N ALA A 25 -1.99 28.67 -8.63
CA ALA A 25 -0.92 27.84 -9.15
C ALA A 25 0.43 28.18 -8.49
N GLY A 26 0.73 29.47 -8.34
CA GLY A 26 1.93 29.96 -7.66
C GLY A 26 1.99 29.54 -6.20
N SER A 27 0.88 29.64 -5.46
CA SER A 27 0.82 29.21 -4.06
C SER A 27 0.99 27.70 -3.92
N ALA A 28 0.42 26.90 -4.82
CA ALA A 28 0.62 25.45 -4.86
C ALA A 28 2.08 25.08 -5.10
N VAL A 29 2.73 25.73 -6.08
CA VAL A 29 4.16 25.54 -6.37
C VAL A 29 5.03 25.91 -5.17
N LEU A 30 4.75 27.06 -4.52
CA LEU A 30 5.47 27.49 -3.31
C LEU A 30 5.30 26.51 -2.16
N LEU A 31 4.07 26.05 -1.91
CA LEU A 31 3.77 25.09 -0.85
C LEU A 31 4.50 23.76 -1.09
N LEU A 32 4.44 23.23 -2.32
CA LEU A 32 5.15 22.02 -2.70
C LEU A 32 6.67 22.18 -2.58
N GLY A 33 7.21 23.32 -2.99
CA GLY A 33 8.63 23.64 -2.82
C GLY A 33 9.04 23.67 -1.35
N LEU A 34 8.20 24.23 -0.48
CA LEU A 34 8.42 24.31 0.96
C LEU A 34 8.36 22.91 1.61
N ILE A 35 7.39 22.07 1.21
CA ILE A 35 7.30 20.67 1.64
C ILE A 35 8.54 19.88 1.18
N ALA A 36 8.93 20.00 -0.09
CA ALA A 36 10.11 19.33 -0.63
C ALA A 36 11.39 19.77 0.09
N TRP A 37 11.55 21.08 0.34
CA TRP A 37 12.67 21.62 1.12
C TRP A 37 12.66 21.08 2.55
N ALA A 38 11.51 21.05 3.22
CA ALA A 38 11.37 20.49 4.55
C ALA A 38 11.76 19.01 4.56
N MET A 39 11.24 18.21 3.61
CA MET A 39 11.61 16.80 3.47
C MET A 39 13.13 16.64 3.29
N LEU A 40 13.75 17.40 2.39
CA LEU A 40 15.20 17.34 2.16
C LEU A 40 16.02 17.79 3.37
N ARG A 41 15.55 18.80 4.12
CA ARG A 41 16.21 19.31 5.32
C ARG A 41 16.11 18.33 6.48
N TYR A 42 14.93 17.75 6.70
CA TYR A 42 14.66 16.76 7.75
C TYR A 42 15.11 15.34 7.39
N SER A 43 15.48 15.06 6.13
CA SER A 43 16.01 13.77 5.68
C SER A 43 17.36 13.38 6.31
N ARG A 44 18.03 14.32 6.99
CA ARG A 44 19.35 14.09 7.61
C ARG A 44 19.34 13.15 8.83
N ASP A 45 18.17 12.90 9.42
CA ASP A 45 18.00 11.95 10.53
C ASP A 45 16.93 10.89 10.22
N LEU A 46 16.78 10.45 8.96
CA LEU A 46 15.97 9.27 8.69
C LEU A 46 16.79 8.02 9.04
N PRO A 47 16.47 7.27 10.13
CA PRO A 47 16.99 5.94 10.31
C PRO A 47 16.45 5.06 9.18
N ILE A 48 17.17 5.01 8.05
CA ILE A 48 16.83 4.26 6.83
C ILE A 48 16.45 2.83 7.18
N ALA A 49 17.13 2.24 8.17
CA ALA A 49 16.82 0.92 8.72
C ALA A 49 15.41 0.82 9.32
N LYS A 50 14.92 1.83 10.06
CA LYS A 50 13.56 1.83 10.62
C LYS A 50 12.51 2.05 9.53
N PHE A 51 12.77 2.94 8.57
CA PHE A 51 11.87 3.16 7.43
C PHE A 51 11.69 1.88 6.60
N PHE A 52 12.80 1.20 6.28
CA PHE A 52 12.76 -0.09 5.59
C PHE A 52 12.07 -1.17 6.42
N ALA A 53 12.27 -1.21 7.74
CA ALA A 53 11.59 -2.16 8.61
C ALA A 53 10.07 -1.95 8.60
N TYR A 54 9.59 -0.71 8.70
CA TYR A 54 8.15 -0.41 8.61
C TYR A 54 7.59 -0.71 7.22
N SER A 55 8.29 -0.35 6.15
CA SER A 55 7.89 -0.67 4.78
C SER A 55 7.83 -2.19 4.56
N ALA A 56 8.80 -2.95 5.07
CA ALA A 56 8.82 -4.40 4.98
C ALA A 56 7.65 -5.03 5.75
N TRP A 57 7.31 -4.53 6.95
CA TRP A 57 6.13 -4.96 7.70
C TRP A 57 4.84 -4.66 6.95
N LEU A 58 4.70 -3.46 6.41
CA LEU A 58 3.53 -3.08 5.61
C LEU A 58 3.39 -3.99 4.39
N MET A 59 4.47 -4.21 3.65
CA MET A 59 4.49 -5.11 2.50
C MET A 59 4.13 -6.54 2.88
N ALA A 60 4.67 -7.07 3.98
CA ALA A 60 4.34 -8.41 4.47
C ALA A 60 2.84 -8.55 4.78
N ILE A 61 2.24 -7.56 5.43
CA ILE A 61 0.79 -7.53 5.71
C ILE A 61 0.00 -7.49 4.40
N LEU A 62 0.36 -6.60 3.47
CA LEU A 62 -0.32 -6.47 2.19
C LEU A 62 -0.25 -7.74 1.35
N THR A 63 0.88 -8.45 1.36
CA THR A 63 1.02 -9.73 0.66
C THR A 63 0.05 -10.78 1.21
N ILE A 64 -0.13 -10.86 2.54
CA ILE A 64 -1.09 -11.79 3.16
C ILE A 64 -2.52 -11.45 2.74
N VAL A 65 -2.89 -10.16 2.80
CA VAL A 65 -4.23 -9.69 2.39
C VAL A 65 -4.48 -9.96 0.90
N LEU A 66 -3.50 -9.68 0.05
CA LEU A 66 -3.61 -9.87 -1.39
C LEU A 66 -3.72 -11.34 -1.77
N ALA A 67 -3.02 -12.24 -1.06
CA ALA A 67 -3.17 -13.68 -1.26
C ALA A 67 -4.60 -14.15 -0.97
N GLY A 68 -5.21 -13.69 0.14
CA GLY A 68 -6.61 -13.98 0.46
C GLY A 68 -7.58 -13.48 -0.60
N LYS A 69 -7.41 -12.24 -1.06
CA LYS A 69 -8.21 -11.65 -2.14
C LYS A 69 -8.00 -12.32 -3.50
N GLY A 70 -6.79 -12.79 -3.77
CA GLY A 70 -6.47 -13.53 -5.00
C GLY A 70 -7.18 -14.89 -5.03
N VAL A 71 -7.16 -15.62 -3.92
CA VAL A 71 -7.88 -16.88 -3.79
C VAL A 71 -9.40 -16.67 -3.91
N SER A 72 -9.96 -15.64 -3.26
CA SER A 72 -11.39 -15.35 -3.39
C SER A 72 -11.79 -14.96 -4.82
N ALA A 73 -10.95 -14.22 -5.55
CA ALA A 73 -11.19 -13.88 -6.95
C ALA A 73 -11.18 -15.13 -7.86
N LEU A 74 -10.33 -16.12 -7.58
CA LEU A 74 -10.31 -17.39 -8.30
C LEU A 74 -11.54 -18.26 -7.99
N GLN A 75 -12.08 -18.16 -6.77
CA GLN A 75 -13.35 -18.79 -6.38
C GLN A 75 -14.54 -18.11 -7.08
N GLU A 76 -14.57 -16.78 -7.16
CA GLU A 76 -15.58 -16.02 -7.91
C GLU A 76 -15.53 -16.29 -9.42
N ALA A 77 -14.33 -16.53 -9.96
CA ALA A 77 -14.13 -16.94 -11.35
C ALA A 77 -14.50 -18.41 -11.64
N GLY A 78 -14.91 -19.19 -10.63
CA GLY A 78 -15.30 -20.60 -10.78
C GLY A 78 -14.14 -21.57 -11.04
N LEU A 79 -12.89 -21.13 -10.85
CA LEU A 79 -11.68 -21.95 -11.04
C LEU A 79 -11.34 -22.80 -9.81
N ILE A 80 -11.83 -22.42 -8.62
CA ILE A 80 -11.57 -23.12 -7.36
C ILE A 80 -12.89 -23.39 -6.65
N ASP A 81 -13.14 -24.64 -6.29
CA ASP A 81 -14.33 -25.07 -5.55
C ASP A 81 -14.42 -24.39 -4.18
N ILE A 82 -15.61 -23.87 -3.87
CA ILE A 82 -15.93 -23.18 -2.62
C ILE A 82 -16.33 -24.25 -1.60
N ALA A 83 -15.46 -24.50 -0.62
CA ALA A 83 -15.79 -25.29 0.57
C ALA A 83 -15.88 -24.35 1.79
N PRO A 84 -17.08 -23.83 2.13
CA PRO A 84 -17.26 -22.91 3.26
C PRO A 84 -17.08 -23.66 4.58
N LEU A 85 -16.26 -23.10 5.47
CA LEU A 85 -16.25 -23.48 6.88
C LEU A 85 -17.47 -22.83 7.55
N GLY A 86 -18.39 -23.65 8.06
CA GLY A 86 -19.51 -23.15 8.85
C GLY A 86 -19.03 -22.39 10.09
N GLY A 87 -19.40 -21.12 10.22
CA GLY A 87 -19.23 -20.31 11.44
C GLY A 87 -17.98 -19.42 11.54
N GLY A 88 -17.19 -19.24 10.47
CA GLY A 88 -15.96 -18.42 10.52
C GLY A 88 -16.18 -16.90 10.42
N ILE A 89 -15.34 -16.13 11.13
CA ILE A 89 -15.29 -14.65 11.08
C ILE A 89 -14.86 -14.22 9.67
N ARG A 90 -15.74 -13.53 8.94
CA ARG A 90 -15.46 -13.00 7.59
C ARG A 90 -15.05 -11.53 7.68
N ILE A 91 -13.79 -11.22 7.41
CA ILE A 91 -13.30 -9.84 7.34
C ILE A 91 -12.65 -9.63 5.97
N SER A 92 -13.45 -9.13 5.02
CA SER A 92 -13.03 -8.89 3.64
C SER A 92 -11.88 -7.86 3.54
N MET A 93 -11.82 -6.90 4.46
CA MET A 93 -10.70 -5.93 4.57
C MET A 93 -9.34 -6.59 4.84
N LEU A 94 -9.34 -7.71 5.58
CA LEU A 94 -8.14 -8.45 5.96
C LEU A 94 -7.90 -9.68 5.06
N GLY A 95 -8.75 -9.91 4.05
CA GLY A 95 -8.69 -11.11 3.21
C GLY A 95 -8.97 -12.41 3.96
N ILE A 96 -9.58 -12.33 5.15
CA ILE A 96 -9.97 -13.50 5.95
C ILE A 96 -11.32 -13.97 5.41
N PHE A 97 -11.26 -15.05 4.64
CA PHE A 97 -12.42 -15.77 4.17
C PHE A 97 -12.56 -17.07 4.97
N PRO A 98 -13.76 -17.46 5.39
CA PRO A 98 -13.97 -18.70 6.14
C PRO A 98 -13.97 -19.90 5.18
N THR A 99 -12.85 -20.16 4.52
CA THR A 99 -12.65 -21.32 3.63
C THR A 99 -11.39 -22.07 4.06
N MET A 100 -11.42 -23.42 4.06
CA MET A 100 -10.25 -24.22 4.45
C MET A 100 -9.00 -23.84 3.66
N GLN A 101 -9.15 -23.52 2.37
CA GLN A 101 -8.01 -23.20 1.51
C GLN A 101 -7.37 -21.85 1.86
N SER A 102 -8.18 -20.81 2.15
CA SER A 102 -7.64 -19.50 2.50
C SER A 102 -6.98 -19.50 3.88
N MET A 103 -7.55 -20.22 4.85
CA MET A 103 -6.94 -20.41 6.16
C MET A 103 -5.63 -21.19 6.09
N ALA A 104 -5.56 -22.27 5.29
CA ALA A 104 -4.35 -23.04 5.10
C ALA A 104 -3.25 -22.22 4.38
N ALA A 105 -3.63 -21.43 3.37
CA ALA A 105 -2.71 -20.55 2.66
C ALA A 105 -2.15 -19.44 3.58
N GLN A 106 -2.99 -18.83 4.42
CA GLN A 106 -2.56 -17.83 5.40
C GLN A 106 -1.63 -18.43 6.45
N LEU A 107 -1.90 -19.65 6.93
CA LEU A 107 -1.04 -20.34 7.90
C LEU A 107 0.33 -20.70 7.29
N LEU A 108 0.35 -21.22 6.06
CA LEU A 108 1.60 -21.50 5.34
C LEU A 108 2.43 -20.25 5.11
N MET A 109 1.80 -19.15 4.71
CA MET A 109 2.48 -17.88 4.51
C MET A 109 3.03 -17.32 5.82
N LEU A 110 2.27 -17.41 6.93
CA LEU A 110 2.76 -17.06 8.27
C LEU A 110 4.02 -17.84 8.64
N ILE A 111 4.02 -19.16 8.43
CA ILE A 111 5.17 -20.02 8.70
C ILE A 111 6.37 -19.64 7.82
N ALA A 112 6.15 -19.37 6.53
CA ALA A 112 7.20 -18.98 5.60
C ALA A 112 7.84 -17.63 5.98
N VAL A 113 7.02 -16.64 6.36
CA VAL A 113 7.50 -15.32 6.81
C VAL A 113 8.28 -15.45 8.11
N PHE A 114 7.74 -16.17 9.11
CA PHE A 114 8.44 -16.37 10.38
C PHE A 114 9.74 -17.17 10.21
N GLY A 115 9.71 -18.23 9.42
CA GLY A 115 10.89 -19.05 9.10
C GLY A 115 11.95 -18.24 8.37
N GLY A 116 11.54 -17.45 7.38
CA GLY A 116 12.42 -16.54 6.66
C GLY A 116 13.05 -15.49 7.58
N PHE A 117 12.27 -14.92 8.52
CA PHE A 117 12.77 -13.93 9.47
C PHE A 117 13.77 -14.54 10.46
N ILE A 118 13.52 -15.76 10.93
CA ILE A 118 14.45 -16.50 11.81
C ILE A 118 15.75 -16.84 11.07
N LEU A 119 15.65 -17.37 9.85
CA LEU A 119 16.83 -17.69 9.02
C LEU A 119 17.64 -16.45 8.68
N ASN A 120 16.99 -15.34 8.37
CA ASN A 120 17.64 -14.07 8.08
C ASN A 120 18.33 -13.48 9.32
N ARG A 121 17.70 -13.55 10.50
CA ARG A 121 18.33 -13.18 11.78
C ARG A 121 19.56 -14.05 12.09
N ARG A 122 19.49 -15.36 11.83
CA ARG A 122 20.61 -16.29 12.05
C ARG A 122 21.78 -16.02 11.09
N ARG A 123 21.50 -15.70 9.82
CA ARG A 123 22.53 -15.32 8.84
C ARG A 123 23.18 -13.97 9.15
N ALA A 124 22.39 -12.99 9.62
CA ALA A 124 22.93 -11.71 10.06
C ALA A 124 23.83 -11.83 11.30
N ALA A 125 23.49 -12.71 12.25
CA ALA A 125 24.31 -13.01 13.43
C ALA A 125 25.60 -13.79 13.09
N ALA A 126 25.57 -14.66 12.07
CA ALA A 126 26.74 -15.40 11.62
C ALA A 126 27.71 -14.57 10.76
N ALA A 127 27.25 -13.46 10.16
CA ALA A 127 28.09 -12.55 9.38
C ALA A 127 28.83 -11.50 10.23
N THR A 128 28.60 -11.46 11.54
CA THR A 128 29.20 -10.51 12.49
C THR A 128 30.14 -11.17 13.52
N GLY A 129 30.42 -12.48 13.37
CA GLY A 129 31.45 -13.19 14.13
C GLY A 129 32.58 -13.64 13.21
#